data_AF-A0A840CJE4-F1
#
_entry.id   AF-A0A840CJE4-F1
#
_cell.length_a   1.000
_cell.length_b   1.000
_cell.length_c   1.000
_cell.angle_alpha   90.00
_cell.angle_beta   90.00
_cell.angle_gamma   90.00
#
_symmetry.space_group_name_H-M   'P 1'
#
loop_
_entity.id
_entity.type
_entity.pdbx_description
1 polymer ?
#
loop_
_entity_poly.entity_id
_entity_poly.type
_entity_poly.pdbx_seq_one_letter_code
_entity_poly.pdbx_strand_id
1 'polypeptide(L)'
;MTASLEAHNLIILFTFLNVIFLWIHELDASRKGEWRMFGFLSGLKENMQRNFYLFAHIPLLLFTIYYLWTVINFHNFTLWIIWNGLMFIHLLIHLYAKRWKSNVFKSSSSFIFIYLTAITAFINLLLSNYY
;
A
#
# COMPACT_ATOMS: atom_id res chain seq x y z
N MET A 1 -7.03 24.84 -18.95
CA MET A 1 -8.21 24.46 -18.15
C MET A 1 -8.66 23.02 -18.43
N THR A 2 -8.74 22.56 -19.68
CA THR A 2 -9.04 21.16 -20.02
C THR A 2 -7.93 20.20 -19.59
N ALA A 3 -6.67 20.50 -19.95
CA ALA A 3 -5.51 19.67 -19.60
C ALA A 3 -5.29 19.51 -18.08
N SER A 4 -5.56 20.56 -17.28
CA SER A 4 -5.47 20.50 -15.82
C SER A 4 -6.57 19.64 -15.21
N LEU A 5 -7.78 19.66 -15.78
CA LEU A 5 -8.90 18.83 -15.33
C LEU A 5 -8.66 17.35 -15.67
N GLU A 6 -8.14 17.07 -16.86
CA GLU A 6 -7.75 15.71 -17.28
C GLU A 6 -6.65 15.14 -16.38
N ALA A 7 -5.62 15.93 -16.07
CA ALA A 7 -4.56 15.53 -15.17
C ALA A 7 -5.09 15.23 -13.76
N HIS A 8 -6.01 16.06 -13.24
CA HIS A 8 -6.65 15.82 -11.94
C HIS A 8 -7.44 14.49 -11.91
N ASN A 9 -8.22 14.21 -12.97
CA ASN A 9 -8.94 12.94 -13.10
C ASN A 9 -7.98 11.73 -13.16
N LEU A 10 -6.83 11.87 -13.81
CA LEU A 10 -5.80 10.84 -13.83
C LEU A 10 -5.21 10.60 -12.44
N ILE A 11 -4.94 11.65 -11.65
CA ILE A 11 -4.46 11.49 -10.28
C ILE A 11 -5.48 10.74 -9.43
N ILE A 12 -6.77 11.09 -9.52
CA ILE A 12 -7.83 10.36 -8.83
C ILE A 12 -7.79 8.89 -9.25
N LEU A 13 -7.81 8.58 -10.54
CA LEU A 13 -7.79 7.22 -11.05
C LEU A 13 -6.59 6.42 -10.52
N PHE A 14 -5.37 6.95 -10.65
CA PHE A 14 -4.16 6.27 -10.19
C PHE A 14 -4.10 6.14 -8.69
N THR A 15 -4.66 7.08 -7.93
CA THR A 15 -4.80 6.99 -6.48
C THR A 15 -5.76 5.88 -6.06
N PHE A 16 -6.90 5.73 -6.75
CA PHE A 16 -7.82 4.63 -6.49
C PHE A 16 -7.19 3.27 -6.85
N LEU A 17 -6.55 3.17 -8.02
CA LEU A 17 -5.83 1.95 -8.41
C LEU A 17 -4.73 1.60 -7.40
N ASN A 18 -3.99 2.59 -6.91
CA ASN A 18 -2.98 2.40 -5.88
C ASN A 18 -3.53 1.76 -4.61
N VAL A 19 -4.63 2.30 -4.06
CA VAL A 19 -5.29 1.76 -2.86
C VAL A 19 -5.86 0.36 -3.13
N ILE A 20 -6.46 0.13 -4.30
CA ILE A 20 -6.97 -1.19 -4.69
C ILE A 20 -5.84 -2.23 -4.72
N PHE A 21 -4.71 -1.91 -5.35
CA PHE A 21 -3.57 -2.83 -5.42
C PHE A 21 -2.96 -3.07 -4.05
N LEU A 22 -2.87 -2.05 -3.18
CA LEU A 22 -2.46 -2.23 -1.80
C LEU A 22 -3.41 -3.19 -1.07
N TRP A 23 -4.72 -3.00 -1.18
CA TRP A 23 -5.69 -3.86 -0.52
C TRP A 23 -5.64 -5.30 -1.02
N ILE A 24 -5.50 -5.52 -2.33
CA ILE A 24 -5.35 -6.88 -2.87
C ILE A 24 -4.04 -7.51 -2.37
N HIS A 25 -2.95 -6.73 -2.28
CA HIS A 25 -1.71 -7.18 -1.66
C HIS A 25 -1.94 -7.60 -0.20
N GLU A 26 -2.63 -6.80 0.62
CA GLU A 26 -2.91 -7.16 2.02
C GLU A 26 -3.83 -8.39 2.15
N LEU A 27 -4.75 -8.62 1.21
CA LEU A 27 -5.56 -9.85 1.18
C LEU A 27 -4.70 -11.08 0.87
N ASP A 28 -3.77 -11.00 -0.09
CA ASP A 28 -2.83 -12.10 -0.35
C ASP A 28 -1.86 -12.29 0.83
N ALA A 29 -1.35 -11.20 1.42
CA ALA A 29 -0.50 -11.22 2.60
C ALA A 29 -1.15 -11.93 3.79
N SER A 30 -2.41 -11.63 4.07
CA SER A 30 -3.22 -12.32 5.08
C SER A 30 -3.33 -13.82 4.77
N ARG A 31 -3.62 -14.19 3.52
CA ARG A 31 -3.68 -15.59 3.08
C ARG A 31 -2.34 -16.31 3.23
N LYS A 32 -1.22 -15.62 2.95
CA LYS A 32 0.15 -16.17 3.01
C LYS A 32 0.73 -16.20 4.43
N GLY A 33 0.08 -15.52 5.38
CA GLY A 33 0.54 -15.44 6.75
C GLY A 33 1.70 -14.47 6.95
N GLU A 34 1.62 -13.28 6.35
CA GLU A 34 2.67 -12.25 6.45
C GLU A 34 3.04 -11.90 7.90
N TRP A 35 2.13 -12.06 8.86
CA TRP A 35 2.43 -11.89 10.29
C TRP A 35 3.63 -12.71 10.78
N ARG A 36 3.95 -13.85 10.13
CA ARG A 36 5.12 -14.68 10.43
C ARG A 36 6.45 -14.00 10.07
N MET A 37 6.42 -12.97 9.22
CA MET A 37 7.58 -12.16 8.86
C MET A 37 7.94 -11.14 9.96
N PHE A 38 7.00 -10.79 10.82
CA PHE A 38 7.21 -9.84 11.90
C PHE A 38 7.95 -10.50 13.06
N GLY A 39 9.27 -10.32 13.11
CA GLY A 39 10.14 -10.93 14.12
C GLY A 39 9.73 -10.61 15.56
N PHE A 40 9.14 -9.45 15.84
CA PHE A 40 8.64 -9.11 17.18
C PHE A 40 7.39 -9.90 17.59
N LEU A 41 6.68 -10.54 16.66
CA LEU A 41 5.55 -11.42 16.94
C LEU A 41 5.97 -12.89 17.12
N SER A 42 7.23 -13.26 16.87
CA SER A 42 7.66 -14.66 16.80
C SER A 42 7.51 -15.43 18.12
N GLY A 43 7.47 -14.72 19.25
CA GLY A 43 7.25 -15.32 20.58
C GLY A 43 5.79 -15.62 20.91
N LEU A 44 4.83 -15.16 20.10
CA LEU A 44 3.41 -15.35 20.33
C LEU A 44 2.89 -16.63 19.66
N LYS A 45 1.79 -17.18 20.18
CA LYS A 45 1.04 -18.26 19.50
C LYS A 45 0.54 -17.76 18.16
N GLU A 46 0.51 -18.61 17.14
CA GLU A 46 0.14 -18.23 15.77
C GLU A 46 -1.23 -17.55 15.68
N ASN A 47 -2.23 -18.02 16.42
CA ASN A 47 -3.55 -17.37 16.47
C ASN A 47 -3.48 -15.92 16.97
N MET A 48 -2.59 -15.62 17.91
CA MET A 48 -2.38 -14.26 18.41
C MET A 48 -1.65 -13.38 17.38
N GLN A 49 -0.66 -13.93 16.68
CA GLN A 49 0.04 -13.22 15.60
C GLN A 49 -0.95 -12.82 14.49
N ARG A 50 -1.80 -13.76 14.06
CA ARG A 50 -2.86 -13.52 13.07
C ARG A 50 -3.86 -12.47 13.57
N ASN A 51 -4.33 -12.56 14.80
CA ASN A 51 -5.28 -11.59 15.34
C ASN A 51 -4.66 -10.19 15.42
N PHE A 52 -3.42 -10.08 15.88
CA PHE A 52 -2.68 -8.80 15.89
C PHE A 52 -2.60 -8.20 14.48
N TYR A 53 -2.23 -9.01 13.49
CA TYR A 53 -2.22 -8.60 12.09
C TYR A 53 -3.60 -8.08 11.67
N LEU A 54 -4.67 -8.85 11.82
CA LEU A 54 -6.02 -8.43 11.42
C LEU A 54 -6.48 -7.13 12.10
N PHE A 55 -6.28 -6.99 13.42
CA PHE A 55 -6.67 -5.78 14.14
C PHE A 55 -5.83 -4.57 13.76
N ALA A 56 -4.54 -4.75 13.44
CA ALA A 56 -3.69 -3.67 12.93
C ALA A 56 -4.11 -3.18 11.54
N HIS A 57 -4.83 -3.99 10.76
CA HIS A 57 -5.33 -3.59 9.44
C HIS A 57 -6.60 -2.74 9.51
N ILE A 58 -7.39 -2.80 10.59
CA ILE A 58 -8.56 -1.93 10.76
C ILE A 58 -8.19 -0.44 10.68
N PRO A 59 -7.24 0.09 11.48
CA PRO A 59 -6.85 1.48 11.37
C PRO A 59 -6.19 1.80 10.01
N LEU A 60 -5.47 0.86 9.41
CA LEU A 60 -4.92 1.03 8.06
C LEU A 60 -6.02 1.23 7.01
N LEU A 61 -7.07 0.40 7.01
CA LEU A 61 -8.20 0.50 6.08
C LEU A 61 -8.99 1.80 6.30
N LEU A 62 -9.22 2.20 7.56
CA LEU A 62 -9.86 3.48 7.86
C LEU A 62 -9.00 4.65 7.36
N PHE A 63 -7.68 4.56 7.53
CA PHE A 63 -6.75 5.56 7.03
C PHE A 63 -6.75 5.65 5.50
N THR A 64 -6.82 4.53 4.77
CA THR A 64 -6.90 4.58 3.29
C THR A 64 -8.21 5.21 2.82
N ILE A 65 -9.33 4.96 3.50
CA ILE A 65 -10.61 5.62 3.21
C ILE A 65 -10.51 7.12 3.45
N TYR A 66 -9.95 7.53 4.59
CA TYR A 66 -9.71 8.93 4.91
C TYR A 66 -8.79 9.58 3.85
N TYR A 67 -7.70 8.93 3.48
CA TYR A 67 -6.79 9.39 2.44
C TYR A 67 -7.50 9.62 1.10
N LEU A 68 -8.30 8.65 0.62
CA LEU A 68 -9.10 8.81 -0.60
C LEU A 68 -10.06 10.00 -0.51
N TRP A 69 -10.71 10.17 0.65
CA TRP A 69 -11.58 11.32 0.88
C TRP A 69 -10.82 12.65 0.78
N THR A 70 -9.59 12.73 1.30
CA THR A 70 -8.76 13.94 1.18
C THR A 70 -8.34 14.25 -0.25
N VAL A 71 -8.07 13.22 -1.06
CA VAL A 71 -7.67 13.39 -2.47
C VAL A 71 -8.81 13.96 -3.31
N ILE A 72 -10.06 13.58 -2.98
CA ILE A 72 -11.24 14.06 -3.70
C ILE A 72 -11.65 15.47 -3.26
N ASN A 73 -11.53 15.80 -1.97
CA ASN A 73 -12.21 16.98 -1.39
C ASN A 73 -11.30 18.08 -0.87
N PHE A 74 -10.06 17.77 -0.47
CA PHE A 74 -9.21 18.71 0.28
C PHE A 74 -7.82 18.92 -0.32
N HIS A 75 -7.44 18.17 -1.36
CA HIS A 75 -6.15 18.25 -2.05
C HIS A 75 -4.96 18.35 -1.07
N ASN A 76 -4.93 17.46 -0.07
CA ASN A 76 -3.89 17.49 0.97
C ASN A 76 -2.55 16.98 0.41
N PHE A 77 -1.76 17.90 -0.17
CA PHE A 77 -0.51 17.58 -0.86
C PHE A 77 0.52 16.86 0.02
N THR A 78 0.66 17.29 1.28
CA THR A 78 1.59 16.66 2.23
C THR A 78 1.23 15.20 2.47
N LEU A 79 -0.05 14.92 2.77
CA LEU A 79 -0.52 13.56 2.98
C LEU A 79 -0.35 12.71 1.71
N TRP A 80 -0.63 13.29 0.55
CA TRP A 80 -0.48 12.63 -0.74
C TRP A 80 0.98 12.27 -1.07
N ILE A 81 1.95 13.16 -0.83
CA ILE A 81 3.38 12.84 -0.98
C ILE A 81 3.79 11.73 0.00
N ILE A 82 3.40 11.83 1.26
CA ILE A 82 3.73 10.83 2.29
C ILE A 82 3.17 9.46 1.89
N TRP A 83 1.91 9.39 1.45
CA TRP A 83 1.28 8.16 1.02
C TRP A 83 2.02 7.52 -0.15
N ASN A 84 2.24 8.26 -1.23
CA ASN A 84 2.91 7.73 -2.42
C ASN A 84 4.37 7.32 -2.13
N GLY A 85 5.08 8.08 -1.29
CA GLY A 85 6.40 7.71 -0.79
C GLY A 85 6.38 6.41 0.01
N LEU A 86 5.41 6.25 0.92
CA LEU A 86 5.26 5.04 1.73
C LEU A 86 4.99 3.79 0.88
N MET A 87 4.17 3.90 -0.17
CA MET A 87 3.92 2.80 -1.12
C MET A 87 5.20 2.32 -1.82
N PHE A 88 6.09 3.25 -2.18
CA PHE A 88 7.38 2.91 -2.77
C PHE A 88 8.32 2.25 -1.75
N ILE A 89 8.39 2.81 -0.54
CA ILE A 89 9.16 2.23 0.57
C ILE A 89 8.65 0.82 0.91
N HIS A 90 7.35 0.61 0.88
CA HIS A 90 6.71 -0.69 1.14
C HIS A 90 7.20 -1.75 0.15
N LEU A 91 7.26 -1.44 -1.15
CA LEU A 91 7.89 -2.34 -2.13
C LEU A 91 9.35 -2.64 -1.77
N LEU A 92 10.15 -1.62 -1.43
CA LEU A 92 11.56 -1.82 -1.06
C LEU A 92 11.72 -2.74 0.16
N ILE A 93 10.85 -2.59 1.17
CA ILE A 93 10.81 -3.49 2.34
C ILE A 93 10.56 -4.92 1.88
N HIS A 94 9.57 -5.17 1.03
CA HIS A 94 9.30 -6.52 0.53
C HIS A 94 10.45 -7.09 -0.32
N LEU A 95 11.09 -6.26 -1.14
CA LEU A 95 12.26 -6.67 -1.93
C LEU A 95 13.44 -7.04 -1.04
N TYR A 96 13.69 -6.26 0.02
CA TYR A 96 14.69 -6.58 1.04
C TYR A 96 14.32 -7.86 1.81
N ALA A 97 13.05 -7.99 2.19
CA ALA A 97 12.52 -9.13 2.94
C ALA A 97 12.59 -10.44 2.15
N LYS A 98 12.78 -10.44 0.82
CA LYS A 98 13.07 -11.66 0.04
C LYS A 98 14.26 -12.46 0.62
N ARG A 99 15.19 -11.79 1.29
CA ARG A 99 16.37 -12.40 1.94
C ARG A 99 16.07 -13.01 3.31
N TRP A 100 14.90 -12.74 3.89
CA TRP A 100 14.54 -13.20 5.22
C TRP A 100 14.10 -14.65 5.19
N LYS A 101 14.57 -15.45 6.16
CA LYS A 101 14.14 -16.85 6.31
C LYS A 101 12.63 -16.97 6.56
N SER A 102 12.05 -15.99 7.25
CA SER A 102 10.62 -15.90 7.56
C SER A 102 9.74 -15.43 6.40
N ASN A 103 10.31 -15.01 5.27
CA ASN A 103 9.54 -14.48 4.14
C ASN A 103 8.57 -15.53 3.58
N VAL A 104 7.28 -15.21 3.61
CA VAL A 104 6.20 -16.08 3.15
C VAL A 104 5.90 -15.94 1.66
N PHE A 105 6.34 -14.84 1.03
CA PHE A 105 6.13 -14.59 -0.39
C PHE A 105 7.18 -15.32 -1.23
N LYS A 106 6.85 -16.55 -1.65
CA LYS A 106 7.71 -17.39 -2.49
C LYS A 106 7.42 -17.26 -4.00
N SER A 107 6.21 -16.85 -4.37
CA SER A 107 5.76 -16.74 -5.76
C SER A 107 5.85 -15.30 -6.27
N SER A 108 6.31 -15.12 -7.51
CA SER A 108 6.34 -13.82 -8.18
C SER A 108 4.94 -13.19 -8.33
N SER A 109 3.89 -14.02 -8.38
CA SER A 109 2.50 -13.55 -8.44
C SER A 109 2.10 -12.70 -7.23
N SER A 110 2.56 -13.05 -6.03
CA SER A 110 2.30 -12.26 -4.82
C SER A 110 2.99 -10.90 -4.86
N PHE A 111 4.05 -10.75 -5.66
CA PHE A 111 4.73 -9.48 -5.83
C PHE A 111 4.05 -8.56 -6.85
N ILE A 112 3.14 -9.07 -7.69
CA ILE A 112 2.50 -8.25 -8.74
C ILE A 112 1.75 -7.07 -8.11
N PHE A 113 0.98 -7.30 -7.06
CA PHE A 113 0.16 -6.25 -6.46
C PHE A 113 1.01 -5.20 -5.73
N ILE A 114 2.08 -5.58 -5.04
CA ILE A 114 3.00 -4.60 -4.45
C ILE A 114 3.77 -3.80 -5.52
N TYR A 115 4.14 -4.43 -6.65
CA TYR A 115 4.72 -3.71 -7.79
C TYR A 115 3.72 -2.71 -8.39
N LEU A 116 2.48 -3.13 -8.64
CA LEU A 116 1.43 -2.25 -9.17
C LEU A 116 1.11 -1.10 -8.20
N THR A 117 1.14 -1.37 -6.90
CA THR A 117 1.03 -0.34 -5.85
C THR A 117 2.17 0.68 -5.99
N ALA A 118 3.43 0.25 -6.08
CA ALA A 118 4.55 1.19 -6.25
C ALA A 118 4.53 1.93 -7.60
N ILE A 119 4.13 1.26 -8.69
CA ILE A 119 4.05 1.88 -10.02
C ILE A 119 3.01 2.99 -10.04
N THR A 120 1.81 2.72 -9.52
CA THR A 120 0.74 3.74 -9.43
C THR A 120 1.14 4.91 -8.53
N ALA A 121 1.86 4.64 -7.43
CA ALA A 121 2.41 5.70 -6.58
C ALA A 121 3.46 6.56 -7.30
N PHE A 122 4.34 5.93 -8.08
CA PHE A 122 5.32 6.65 -8.88
C PHE A 122 4.67 7.51 -9.98
N ILE A 123 3.66 6.98 -10.68
CA ILE A 123 2.89 7.74 -11.67
C ILE A 123 2.22 8.95 -11.01
N ASN A 124 1.60 8.76 -9.84
CA ASN A 124 1.05 9.86 -9.05
C ASN A 124 2.12 10.95 -8.81
N LEU A 125 3.31 10.58 -8.30
CA LEU A 125 4.39 11.55 -8.05
C LEU A 125 4.85 12.30 -9.31
N LEU A 126 4.85 11.67 -10.50
CA LEU A 126 5.11 12.35 -11.77
C LEU A 126 4.04 13.40 -12.12
N LEU A 127 2.80 13.19 -11.65
CA LEU A 127 1.69 14.13 -11.80
C LEU A 127 1.63 15.18 -10.69
N SER A 128 2.63 15.27 -9.80
CA SER A 128 2.65 16.20 -8.66
C SER A 128 2.43 17.67 -9.02
N ASN A 129 2.87 18.11 -10.21
CA ASN A 129 2.64 19.49 -10.68
C ASN A 129 1.15 19.80 -10.98
N TYR A 130 0.29 18.79 -10.97
CA TYR A 130 -1.15 18.89 -11.26
C TYR A 130 -2.03 18.49 -10.08
N TYR A 131 -1.43 18.16 -8.93
CA TYR A 131 -2.15 17.84 -7.69
C TYR A 131 -2.50 19.10 -6.92
#